data_AF-A0A1D1YQ14-F1
#
_entry.id   AF-A0A1D1YQ14-F1
#
_cell.length_a   1.000
_cell.length_b   1.000
_cell.length_c   1.000
_cell.angle_alpha   90.00
_cell.angle_beta   90.00
_cell.angle_gamma   90.00
#
_symmetry.space_group_name_H-M   'P 1'
#
loop_
_entity.id
_entity.type
_entity.pdbx_description
1 polymer ?
#
loop_
_entity_poly.entity_id
_entity_poly.type
_entity_poly.pdbx_seq_one_letter_code
_entity_poly.pdbx_strand_id
1 'polypeptide(L)'
;SSTSAYHIQEKTLPNSDERERCGVRARFLVHCEAREAAEMASVVVEVTEERVALLESQPSPPDAGPASEDEILPLPSEDGDDPPKAVAPAQRLVSLDVFRGLTVALMILVDDAGGAFPSINHAPWTGVTLADFVMPFFLFGVGVSVALVFKKAPKKAAATKKVAVRTIKLFLLGLLLQGGYFHGRNHLTYGLDIDRIRWLGVLQRISIGYFLAGMTEIWLVNDVVVESPITFVKRYYIEWMMAILLSSMYVGLLYGLYVPNWEFEVPRSSALHKDHGVPSEIVYCGIRGDLGPPCNAVGLIDRFFLGEKHLYQRPVYRRTKECSANSPDYGPLPPNAPSWCLAPF
;
A
#
# COMPACT_ATOMS: atom_id res chain seq x y z
N SER A 1 62.76 -21.09 -11.83
CA SER A 1 61.97 -21.78 -12.87
C SER A 1 61.31 -22.98 -12.23
N SER A 2 60.03 -22.89 -11.83
CA SER A 2 58.81 -23.00 -12.67
C SER A 2 58.26 -24.43 -12.56
N THR A 3 56.99 -24.74 -12.31
CA THR A 3 55.76 -24.00 -11.97
C THR A 3 54.79 -25.08 -11.49
N SER A 4 54.12 -24.86 -10.36
CA SER A 4 53.08 -25.75 -9.81
C SER A 4 51.77 -25.54 -10.57
N ALA A 5 51.14 -26.62 -11.03
CA ALA A 5 49.90 -26.59 -11.80
C ALA A 5 48.71 -26.22 -10.90
N TYR A 6 48.06 -25.10 -11.20
CA TYR A 6 46.76 -24.70 -10.66
C TYR A 6 45.64 -25.36 -11.47
N HIS A 7 44.79 -26.14 -10.81
CA HIS A 7 43.54 -26.63 -11.38
C HIS A 7 42.50 -25.49 -11.34
N ILE A 8 42.19 -24.91 -12.50
CA ILE A 8 41.08 -23.97 -12.66
C ILE A 8 39.80 -24.80 -12.72
N GLN A 9 38.94 -24.68 -11.70
CA GLN A 9 37.56 -25.16 -11.77
C GLN A 9 36.79 -24.19 -12.66
N GLU A 10 36.39 -24.69 -13.82
CA GLU A 10 35.56 -24.03 -14.81
C GLU A 10 34.22 -23.63 -14.16
N LYS A 11 33.95 -22.32 -14.08
CA LYS A 11 32.63 -21.81 -13.68
C LYS A 11 31.63 -22.19 -14.77
N THR A 12 30.88 -23.25 -14.54
CA THR A 12 29.71 -23.61 -15.36
C THR A 12 28.73 -22.44 -15.34
N LEU A 13 28.56 -21.79 -16.49
CA LEU A 13 27.47 -20.83 -16.72
C LEU A 13 26.13 -21.54 -16.47
N PRO A 14 25.16 -20.92 -15.76
CA PRO A 14 23.85 -21.52 -15.58
C PRO A 14 23.20 -21.72 -16.95
N ASN A 15 22.56 -22.88 -17.10
CA ASN A 15 21.96 -23.36 -18.34
C ASN A 15 20.86 -22.39 -18.82
N SER A 16 20.60 -22.31 -20.13
CA SER A 16 19.61 -21.36 -20.69
C SER A 16 18.21 -21.49 -20.07
N ASP A 17 17.82 -22.71 -19.69
CA ASP A 17 16.56 -23.04 -18.99
C ASP A 17 16.53 -22.47 -17.54
N GLU A 18 17.66 -22.43 -16.82
CA GLU A 18 17.73 -21.77 -15.50
C GLU A 18 17.65 -20.24 -15.60
N ARG A 19 18.20 -19.67 -16.68
CA ARG A 19 18.13 -18.23 -16.95
C ARG A 19 16.71 -17.81 -17.36
N GLU A 20 16.00 -18.62 -18.14
CA GLU A 20 14.56 -18.44 -18.41
C GLU A 20 13.71 -18.63 -17.16
N ARG A 21 14.00 -19.62 -16.32
CA ARG A 21 13.26 -19.87 -15.07
C ARG A 21 13.48 -18.78 -14.02
N CYS A 22 14.69 -18.22 -13.93
CA CYS A 22 14.98 -17.01 -13.16
C CYS A 22 14.32 -15.77 -13.78
N GLY A 23 14.33 -15.63 -15.11
CA GLY A 23 13.68 -14.53 -15.81
C GLY A 23 12.16 -14.55 -15.70
N VAL A 24 11.53 -15.74 -15.68
CA VAL A 24 10.09 -15.94 -15.44
C VAL A 24 9.75 -15.74 -13.96
N ARG A 25 10.62 -16.15 -13.03
CA ARG A 25 10.47 -15.90 -11.58
C ARG A 25 10.65 -14.44 -11.19
N ALA A 26 11.61 -13.73 -11.80
CA ALA A 26 11.77 -12.29 -11.66
C ALA A 26 10.57 -11.55 -12.25
N ARG A 27 10.07 -11.99 -13.42
CA ARG A 27 8.81 -11.49 -13.99
C ARG A 27 7.61 -11.69 -13.07
N PHE A 28 7.58 -12.76 -12.26
CA PHE A 28 6.50 -13.05 -11.32
C PHE A 28 6.55 -12.15 -10.07
N LEU A 29 7.75 -11.81 -9.58
CA LEU A 29 7.96 -10.85 -8.47
C LEU A 29 7.62 -9.42 -8.90
N VAL A 30 8.11 -8.99 -10.07
CA VAL A 30 7.69 -7.75 -10.74
C VAL A 30 6.17 -7.75 -10.94
N HIS A 31 5.53 -8.91 -11.13
CA HIS A 31 4.07 -9.00 -11.25
C HIS A 31 3.31 -8.81 -9.94
N CYS A 32 3.90 -9.07 -8.76
CA CYS A 32 3.25 -8.78 -7.48
C CYS A 32 3.37 -7.29 -7.12
N GLU A 33 4.55 -6.70 -7.31
CA GLU A 33 4.77 -5.25 -7.11
C GLU A 33 3.95 -4.44 -8.12
N ALA A 34 3.92 -4.83 -9.41
CA ALA A 34 3.07 -4.20 -10.41
C ALA A 34 1.55 -4.36 -10.13
N ARG A 35 1.13 -5.36 -9.34
CA ARG A 35 -0.27 -5.47 -8.89
C ARG A 35 -0.57 -4.41 -7.83
N GLU A 36 0.28 -4.27 -6.81
CA GLU A 36 0.14 -3.23 -5.79
C GLU A 36 0.19 -1.82 -6.40
N ALA A 37 0.99 -1.65 -7.46
CA ALA A 37 1.06 -0.43 -8.24
C ALA A 37 -0.22 -0.14 -9.04
N ALA A 38 -0.76 -1.15 -9.73
CA ALA A 38 -2.03 -1.04 -10.46
C ALA A 38 -3.20 -0.74 -9.51
N GLU A 39 -3.17 -1.35 -8.33
CA GLU A 39 -4.09 -1.09 -7.23
C GLU A 39 -4.05 0.38 -6.81
N MET A 40 -2.87 0.90 -6.44
CA MET A 40 -2.70 2.29 -6.04
C MET A 40 -3.08 3.28 -7.16
N ALA A 41 -2.68 3.01 -8.41
CA ALA A 41 -3.06 3.82 -9.56
C ALA A 41 -4.59 3.89 -9.74
N SER A 42 -5.29 2.76 -9.58
CA SER A 42 -6.75 2.72 -9.71
C SER A 42 -7.43 3.56 -8.63
N VAL A 43 -6.92 3.54 -7.40
CA VAL A 43 -7.42 4.44 -6.35
C VAL A 43 -7.20 5.90 -6.74
N VAL A 44 -6.03 6.30 -7.28
CA VAL A 44 -5.82 7.70 -7.73
C VAL A 44 -6.86 8.12 -8.75
N VAL A 45 -7.12 7.27 -9.75
CA VAL A 45 -8.11 7.55 -10.80
C VAL A 45 -9.49 7.74 -10.17
N GLU A 46 -9.93 6.81 -9.32
CA GLU A 46 -11.26 6.89 -8.68
C GLU A 46 -11.38 8.10 -7.74
N VAL A 47 -10.32 8.44 -6.98
CA VAL A 47 -10.28 9.67 -6.14
C VAL A 47 -10.45 10.91 -7.01
N THR A 48 -9.83 10.92 -8.20
CA THR A 48 -9.79 12.09 -9.08
C THR A 48 -11.14 12.30 -9.76
N GLU A 49 -11.72 11.25 -10.33
CA GLU A 49 -13.05 11.30 -10.96
C GLU A 49 -14.14 11.72 -9.96
N GLU A 50 -14.11 11.18 -8.75
CA GLU A 50 -15.14 11.49 -7.77
C GLU A 50 -15.05 12.94 -7.26
N ARG A 51 -13.84 13.49 -7.16
CA ARG A 51 -13.64 14.90 -6.84
C ARG A 51 -14.23 15.80 -7.92
N VAL A 52 -14.00 15.46 -9.20
CA VAL A 52 -14.57 16.19 -10.34
C VAL A 52 -16.09 16.16 -10.26
N ALA A 53 -16.68 14.98 -10.07
CA ALA A 53 -18.14 14.82 -9.94
C ALA A 53 -18.74 15.61 -8.75
N LEU A 54 -18.00 15.76 -7.64
CA LEU A 54 -18.44 16.58 -6.50
C LEU A 54 -18.41 18.07 -6.78
N LEU A 55 -17.36 18.53 -7.47
CA LEU A 55 -17.24 19.92 -7.89
C LEU A 55 -18.35 20.27 -8.90
N GLU A 56 -18.68 19.36 -9.81
CA GLU A 56 -19.77 19.52 -10.79
C GLU A 56 -21.17 19.38 -10.18
N SER A 57 -21.33 18.62 -9.09
CA SER A 57 -22.62 18.51 -8.38
C SER A 57 -22.96 19.73 -7.51
N GLN A 58 -22.02 20.68 -7.37
CA GLN A 58 -22.31 21.98 -6.78
C GLN A 58 -23.12 22.80 -7.80
N PRO A 59 -24.20 23.50 -7.41
CA PRO A 59 -25.03 24.23 -8.37
C PRO A 59 -24.17 25.23 -9.15
N SER A 60 -24.17 25.12 -10.49
CA SER A 60 -23.64 26.14 -11.38
C SER A 60 -24.49 27.41 -11.28
N PRO A 61 -23.88 28.62 -11.33
CA PRO A 61 -24.64 29.84 -11.50
C PRO A 61 -25.32 29.86 -12.89
N PRO A 62 -26.46 30.56 -13.04
CA PRO A 62 -27.12 30.67 -14.34
C PRO A 62 -26.21 31.43 -15.33
N ASP A 63 -26.19 30.93 -16.56
CA ASP A 63 -25.39 31.37 -17.70
C ASP A 63 -25.22 32.90 -17.81
N ALA A 64 -23.96 33.35 -17.85
CA ALA A 64 -23.60 34.61 -18.51
C ALA A 64 -22.85 34.24 -19.80
N GLY A 65 -23.41 34.62 -20.94
CA GLY A 65 -22.84 34.40 -22.27
C GLY A 65 -21.48 35.09 -22.48
N PRO A 66 -20.83 34.88 -23.64
CA PRO A 66 -19.47 35.33 -23.86
C PRO A 66 -19.45 36.84 -24.07
N ALA A 67 -18.81 37.60 -23.17
CA ALA A 67 -18.56 39.01 -23.35
C ALA A 67 -17.05 39.27 -23.35
N SER A 68 -16.62 39.80 -24.50
CA SER A 68 -15.31 40.28 -24.88
C SER A 68 -14.76 41.37 -23.96
N GLU A 69 -13.43 41.45 -23.96
CA GLU A 69 -12.59 42.45 -23.31
C GLU A 69 -12.89 43.89 -23.79
N ASP A 70 -12.84 44.82 -22.85
CA ASP A 70 -12.43 46.25 -22.95
C ASP A 70 -13.41 47.27 -22.32
N GLU A 71 -12.80 48.26 -21.65
CA GLU A 71 -13.31 49.63 -21.33
C GLU A 71 -13.54 50.04 -19.84
N ILE A 72 -12.46 50.59 -19.26
CA ILE A 72 -12.26 51.82 -18.43
C ILE A 72 -13.44 52.44 -17.59
N LEU A 73 -13.14 52.67 -16.29
CA LEU A 73 -13.87 53.37 -15.19
C LEU A 73 -14.22 54.87 -15.44
N PRO A 74 -15.26 55.47 -14.78
CA PRO A 74 -15.16 55.99 -13.38
C PRO A 74 -16.43 55.94 -12.47
N LEU A 75 -16.19 55.93 -11.14
CA LEU A 75 -17.12 56.09 -9.98
C LEU A 75 -17.74 57.51 -9.86
N PRO A 76 -18.65 57.82 -8.88
CA PRO A 76 -19.45 56.98 -7.96
C PRO A 76 -20.95 57.38 -7.88
N SER A 77 -21.83 56.46 -7.45
CA SER A 77 -23.10 56.83 -6.81
C SER A 77 -23.44 55.83 -5.72
N GLU A 78 -23.55 56.35 -4.50
CA GLU A 78 -24.06 55.67 -3.32
C GLU A 78 -25.54 55.32 -3.55
N ASP A 79 -25.87 54.03 -3.52
CA ASP A 79 -27.17 53.56 -3.04
C ASP A 79 -27.10 52.05 -2.75
N GLY A 80 -27.85 51.64 -1.74
CA GLY A 80 -27.76 50.36 -1.07
C GLY A 80 -28.05 49.14 -1.95
N ASP A 81 -27.27 48.09 -1.70
CA ASP A 81 -27.67 46.69 -1.55
C ASP A 81 -26.36 45.89 -1.57
N ASP A 82 -26.03 45.22 -0.45
CA ASP A 82 -24.90 44.29 -0.42
C ASP A 82 -25.08 43.28 -1.57
N PRO A 83 -24.15 43.19 -2.55
CA PRO A 83 -24.30 42.24 -3.63
C PRO A 83 -24.26 40.82 -3.03
N PRO A 84 -25.04 39.86 -3.57
CA PRO A 84 -24.95 38.49 -3.13
C PRO A 84 -23.50 38.05 -3.31
N LYS A 85 -22.81 37.76 -2.19
CA LYS A 85 -21.45 37.22 -2.19
C LYS A 85 -21.40 36.07 -3.20
N ALA A 86 -20.80 36.35 -4.37
CA ALA A 86 -20.57 35.34 -5.38
C ALA A 86 -19.80 34.20 -4.70
N VAL A 87 -20.43 33.03 -4.62
CA VAL A 87 -19.78 31.83 -4.09
C VAL A 87 -18.67 31.50 -5.09
N ALA A 88 -17.43 31.82 -4.70
CA ALA A 88 -16.26 31.55 -5.51
C ALA A 88 -16.28 30.09 -5.98
N PRO A 89 -16.01 29.81 -7.27
CA PRO A 89 -16.04 28.45 -7.79
C PRO A 89 -15.10 27.59 -6.96
N ALA A 90 -15.52 26.35 -6.67
CA ALA A 90 -14.76 25.43 -5.86
C ALA A 90 -13.40 25.16 -6.53
N GLN A 91 -12.37 25.89 -6.07
CA GLN A 91 -11.08 25.92 -6.74
C GLN A 91 -10.39 24.57 -6.59
N ARG A 92 -10.09 23.96 -7.74
CA ARG A 92 -9.34 22.71 -7.79
C ARG A 92 -7.93 22.97 -7.23
N LEU A 93 -7.57 22.25 -6.18
CA LEU A 93 -6.22 22.28 -5.60
C LEU A 93 -5.24 21.56 -6.53
N VAL A 94 -4.58 22.34 -7.37
CA VAL A 94 -3.57 21.87 -8.34
C VAL A 94 -2.40 21.19 -7.64
N SER A 95 -1.97 21.70 -6.47
CA SER A 95 -0.87 21.11 -5.70
C SER A 95 -1.12 19.67 -5.29
N LEU A 96 -2.37 19.32 -4.93
CA LEU A 96 -2.74 17.96 -4.57
C LEU A 96 -2.72 17.02 -5.78
N ASP A 97 -3.17 17.51 -6.93
CA ASP A 97 -3.17 16.72 -8.16
C ASP A 97 -1.73 16.48 -8.66
N VAL A 98 -0.85 17.48 -8.56
CA VAL A 98 0.59 17.33 -8.83
C VAL A 98 1.24 16.33 -7.87
N PHE A 99 0.94 16.41 -6.57
CA PHE A 99 1.50 15.49 -5.57
C PHE A 99 1.09 14.03 -5.82
N ARG A 100 -0.17 13.79 -6.20
CA ARG A 100 -0.63 12.45 -6.60
C ARG A 100 0.08 11.97 -7.87
N GLY A 101 0.20 12.85 -8.88
CA GLY A 101 0.92 12.53 -10.10
C GLY A 101 2.38 12.17 -9.85
N LEU A 102 3.07 12.93 -8.99
CA LEU A 102 4.44 12.63 -8.58
C LEU A 102 4.54 11.30 -7.83
N THR A 103 3.59 11.00 -6.94
CA THR A 103 3.54 9.72 -6.22
C THR A 103 3.39 8.54 -7.19
N VAL A 104 2.52 8.66 -8.20
CA VAL A 104 2.35 7.62 -9.22
C VAL A 104 3.58 7.49 -10.11
N ALA A 105 4.21 8.60 -10.50
CA ALA A 105 5.46 8.57 -11.26
C ALA A 105 6.59 7.90 -10.47
N LEU A 106 6.68 8.18 -9.16
CA LEU A 106 7.64 7.55 -8.27
C LEU A 106 7.41 6.05 -8.16
N MET A 107 6.16 5.63 -8.00
CA MET A 107 5.75 4.22 -7.97
C MET A 107 6.21 3.48 -9.22
N ILE A 108 5.91 4.02 -10.41
CA ILE A 108 6.35 3.43 -11.69
C ILE A 108 7.89 3.33 -11.77
N LEU A 109 8.60 4.37 -11.31
CA LEU A 109 10.05 4.39 -11.32
C LEU A 109 10.64 3.29 -10.43
N VAL A 110 10.14 3.12 -9.21
CA VAL A 110 10.68 2.11 -8.28
C VAL A 110 10.32 0.69 -8.72
N ASP A 111 9.17 0.49 -9.35
CA ASP A 111 8.75 -0.82 -9.86
C ASP A 111 9.60 -1.27 -11.07
N ASP A 112 9.93 -0.34 -11.98
CA ASP A 112 10.68 -0.67 -13.21
C ASP A 112 12.19 -0.69 -12.98
N ALA A 113 12.72 0.29 -12.22
CA ALA A 113 14.16 0.45 -12.00
C ALA A 113 14.65 -0.20 -10.69
N GLY A 114 13.76 -0.57 -9.76
CA GLY A 114 14.08 -1.14 -8.45
C GLY A 114 15.00 -2.36 -8.54
N GLY A 115 14.73 -3.27 -9.46
CA GLY A 115 15.54 -4.49 -9.63
C GLY A 115 16.99 -4.22 -10.05
N ALA A 116 17.28 -3.09 -10.70
CA ALA A 116 18.63 -2.73 -11.16
C ALA A 116 19.41 -1.89 -10.13
N PHE A 117 18.69 -1.16 -9.27
CA PHE A 117 19.27 -0.22 -8.33
C PHE A 117 18.74 -0.49 -6.92
N PRO A 118 19.50 -1.20 -6.07
CA PRO A 118 19.05 -1.54 -4.72
C PRO A 118 18.71 -0.35 -3.82
N SER A 119 19.26 0.84 -4.10
CA SER A 119 18.96 2.07 -3.35
C SER A 119 17.55 2.61 -3.58
N ILE A 120 16.88 2.22 -4.66
CA ILE A 120 15.50 2.61 -4.97
C ILE A 120 14.48 1.47 -4.81
N ASN A 121 14.94 0.23 -4.61
CA ASN A 121 14.11 -0.92 -4.29
C ASN A 121 13.77 -0.96 -2.79
N HIS A 122 12.69 -1.64 -2.40
CA HIS A 122 12.33 -1.87 -1.00
C HIS A 122 13.49 -2.41 -0.16
N ALA A 123 13.62 -1.92 1.06
CA ALA A 123 14.56 -2.48 2.03
C ALA A 123 14.21 -3.96 2.33
N PRO A 124 15.19 -4.86 2.51
CA PRO A 124 14.92 -6.25 2.85
C PRO A 124 14.07 -6.43 4.12
N TRP A 125 14.33 -5.63 5.16
CA TRP A 125 13.54 -5.65 6.39
C TRP A 125 13.65 -4.33 7.15
N THR A 126 14.85 -4.05 7.69
CA THR A 126 15.14 -2.80 8.40
C THR A 126 15.86 -1.84 7.47
N GLY A 127 15.36 -0.61 7.42
CA GLY A 127 15.88 0.44 6.55
C GLY A 127 14.74 1.23 5.93
N VAL A 128 15.09 2.29 5.22
CA VAL A 128 14.15 3.08 4.42
C VAL A 128 14.85 3.40 3.10
N THR A 129 14.23 3.03 1.99
CA THR A 129 14.67 3.38 0.64
C THR A 129 13.61 4.23 -0.06
N LEU A 130 13.87 4.58 -1.33
CA LEU A 130 12.95 5.44 -2.09
C LEU A 130 11.56 4.79 -2.28
N ALA A 131 11.49 3.47 -2.51
CA ALA A 131 10.22 2.75 -2.67
C ALA A 131 9.34 2.80 -1.42
N ASP A 132 9.94 2.80 -0.24
CA ASP A 132 9.21 2.75 1.04
C ASP A 132 8.41 4.04 1.33
N PHE A 133 8.70 5.14 0.64
CA PHE A 133 7.96 6.41 0.76
C PHE A 133 6.69 6.47 -0.11
N VAL A 134 6.55 5.61 -1.12
CA VAL A 134 5.42 5.66 -2.07
C VAL A 134 4.09 5.49 -1.35
N MET A 135 3.96 4.46 -0.50
CA MET A 135 2.72 4.16 0.21
C MET A 135 2.34 5.24 1.25
N PRO A 136 3.25 5.76 2.10
CA PRO A 136 2.96 6.91 2.95
C PRO A 136 2.50 8.17 2.20
N PHE A 137 3.16 8.52 1.09
CA PHE A 137 2.75 9.67 0.28
C PHE A 137 1.36 9.46 -0.33
N PHE A 138 1.11 8.25 -0.83
CA PHE A 138 -0.18 7.87 -1.35
C PHE A 138 -1.30 8.03 -0.31
N LEU A 139 -1.12 7.46 0.88
CA LEU A 139 -2.09 7.53 1.98
C LEU A 139 -2.32 8.95 2.46
N PHE A 140 -1.26 9.77 2.53
CA PHE A 140 -1.37 11.19 2.85
C PHE A 140 -2.25 11.92 1.83
N GLY A 141 -2.01 11.69 0.54
CA GLY A 141 -2.83 12.26 -0.54
C GLY A 141 -4.31 11.87 -0.42
N VAL A 142 -4.60 10.59 -0.18
CA VAL A 142 -5.98 10.10 0.04
C VAL A 142 -6.61 10.77 1.27
N GLY A 143 -5.90 10.85 2.40
CA GLY A 143 -6.38 11.47 3.63
C GLY A 143 -6.75 12.94 3.47
N VAL A 144 -5.86 13.74 2.85
CA VAL A 144 -6.14 15.15 2.55
C VAL A 144 -7.38 15.30 1.66
N SER A 145 -7.57 14.37 0.74
CA SER A 145 -8.73 14.36 -0.17
C SER A 145 -10.04 14.14 0.58
N VAL A 146 -10.06 13.22 1.54
CA VAL A 146 -11.20 12.93 2.41
C VAL A 146 -11.58 14.19 3.20
N ALA A 147 -10.61 14.80 3.88
CA ALA A 147 -10.84 16.01 4.68
C ALA A 147 -11.45 17.15 3.84
N LEU A 148 -10.94 17.37 2.62
CA LEU A 148 -11.44 18.44 1.76
C LEU A 148 -12.84 18.18 1.19
N VAL A 149 -13.13 16.93 0.84
CA VAL A 149 -14.43 16.53 0.27
C VAL A 149 -15.55 16.61 1.32
N PHE A 150 -15.29 16.15 2.54
CA PHE A 150 -16.33 16.05 3.57
C PHE A 150 -16.45 17.28 4.47
N LYS A 151 -15.50 18.23 4.43
CA LYS A 151 -15.55 19.49 5.17
C LYS A 151 -16.85 20.29 4.99
N LYS A 152 -17.53 20.17 3.85
CA LYS A 152 -18.78 20.90 3.52
C LYS A 152 -19.96 19.99 3.19
N ALA A 153 -19.99 18.75 3.67
CA ALA A 153 -21.05 17.80 3.31
C ALA A 153 -22.43 18.30 3.80
N PRO A 154 -23.37 18.67 2.91
CA PRO A 154 -24.63 19.29 3.31
C PRO A 154 -25.61 18.30 3.96
N LYS A 155 -25.44 17.00 3.68
CA LYS A 155 -26.26 15.90 4.25
C LYS A 155 -25.38 14.72 4.65
N LYS A 156 -25.22 14.49 5.96
CA LYS A 156 -24.39 13.39 6.53
C LYS A 156 -24.76 12.01 5.98
N ALA A 157 -26.05 11.74 5.79
CA ALA A 157 -26.53 10.46 5.24
C ALA A 157 -26.09 10.23 3.78
N ALA A 158 -26.16 11.27 2.93
CA ALA A 158 -25.73 11.18 1.54
C ALA A 158 -24.21 10.99 1.44
N ALA A 159 -23.44 11.72 2.27
CA ALA A 159 -21.99 11.55 2.36
C ALA A 159 -21.60 10.14 2.84
N THR A 160 -22.28 9.62 3.86
CA THR A 160 -22.06 8.26 4.38
C THR A 160 -22.32 7.19 3.31
N LYS A 161 -23.45 7.30 2.58
CA LYS A 161 -23.76 6.39 1.47
C LYS A 161 -22.65 6.42 0.41
N LYS A 162 -22.11 7.60 0.11
CA LYS A 162 -21.04 7.77 -0.85
C LYS A 162 -19.74 7.09 -0.41
N VAL A 163 -19.33 7.31 0.84
CA VAL A 163 -18.18 6.64 1.46
C VAL A 163 -18.34 5.12 1.44
N ALA A 164 -19.52 4.61 1.81
CA ALA A 164 -19.81 3.18 1.83
C ALA A 164 -19.73 2.54 0.42
N VAL A 165 -20.37 3.16 -0.59
CA VAL A 165 -20.33 2.65 -1.96
C VAL A 165 -18.91 2.60 -2.50
N ARG A 166 -18.11 3.65 -2.27
CA ARG A 166 -16.71 3.68 -2.71
C ARG A 166 -15.86 2.65 -1.98
N THR A 167 -16.05 2.49 -0.68
CA THR A 167 -15.37 1.46 0.11
C THR A 167 -15.62 0.07 -0.47
N ILE A 168 -16.88 -0.24 -0.79
CA ILE A 168 -17.25 -1.52 -1.39
C ILE A 168 -16.61 -1.69 -2.78
N LYS A 169 -16.65 -0.66 -3.63
CA LYS A 169 -16.01 -0.71 -4.96
C LYS A 169 -14.51 -0.98 -4.86
N LEU A 170 -13.79 -0.22 -4.04
CA LEU A 170 -12.35 -0.40 -3.82
C LEU A 170 -12.02 -1.79 -3.26
N PHE A 171 -12.82 -2.27 -2.31
CA PHE A 171 -12.63 -3.59 -1.71
C PHE A 171 -12.83 -4.72 -2.74
N LEU A 172 -13.91 -4.66 -3.52
CA LEU A 172 -14.20 -5.63 -4.58
C LEU A 172 -13.17 -5.57 -5.70
N LEU A 173 -12.73 -4.36 -6.07
CA LEU A 173 -11.68 -4.17 -7.05
C LEU A 173 -10.35 -4.77 -6.58
N GLY A 174 -10.00 -4.61 -5.30
CA GLY A 174 -8.86 -5.29 -4.68
C GLY A 174 -8.94 -6.80 -4.78
N LEU A 175 -10.08 -7.39 -4.44
CA LEU A 175 -10.26 -8.84 -4.58
C LEU A 175 -10.12 -9.30 -6.05
N LEU A 176 -10.61 -8.51 -7.00
CA LEU A 176 -10.52 -8.81 -8.43
C LEU A 176 -9.08 -8.70 -8.96
N LEU A 177 -8.36 -7.64 -8.62
CA LEU A 177 -6.97 -7.39 -9.05
C LEU A 177 -5.98 -8.36 -8.40
N GLN A 178 -6.20 -8.72 -7.13
CA GLN A 178 -5.33 -9.63 -6.40
C GLN A 178 -5.42 -11.08 -6.92
N GLY A 179 -6.50 -11.41 -7.63
CA GLY A 179 -6.45 -12.40 -8.70
C GLY A 179 -6.33 -13.85 -8.25
N GLY A 180 -7.40 -14.38 -7.67
CA GLY A 180 -7.67 -15.83 -7.70
C GLY A 180 -8.03 -16.35 -9.11
N TYR A 181 -8.12 -15.49 -10.14
CA TYR A 181 -8.75 -15.79 -11.43
C TYR A 181 -7.80 -15.94 -12.63
N PHE A 182 -6.57 -15.41 -12.59
CA PHE A 182 -5.68 -15.35 -13.77
C PHE A 182 -4.32 -16.02 -13.51
N HIS A 183 -4.31 -17.34 -13.36
CA HIS A 183 -3.08 -18.13 -13.39
C HIS A 183 -2.96 -18.88 -14.71
N GLY A 184 -2.10 -18.37 -15.60
CA GLY A 184 -1.53 -19.13 -16.71
C GLY A 184 -1.83 -18.58 -18.10
N ARG A 185 -0.87 -17.87 -18.72
CA ARG A 185 -0.86 -17.71 -20.19
C ARG A 185 -0.63 -19.03 -20.94
N ASN A 186 -0.17 -20.08 -20.24
CA ASN A 186 0.24 -21.36 -20.84
C ASN A 186 -0.55 -22.59 -20.35
N HIS A 187 -1.50 -22.43 -19.43
CA HIS A 187 -2.42 -23.51 -19.03
C HIS A 187 -3.84 -22.93 -18.98
N LEU A 188 -4.75 -23.50 -19.77
CA LEU A 188 -6.18 -23.16 -19.84
C LEU A 188 -6.96 -23.52 -18.55
N THR A 189 -6.31 -23.47 -17.38
CA THR A 189 -6.93 -23.80 -16.10
C THR A 189 -7.51 -22.53 -15.48
N TYR A 190 -8.69 -22.12 -15.97
CA TYR A 190 -9.51 -21.13 -15.27
C TYR A 190 -10.06 -21.78 -14.01
N GLY A 191 -9.46 -21.49 -12.86
CA GLY A 191 -9.88 -22.00 -11.56
C GLY A 191 -9.70 -20.93 -10.49
N LEU A 192 -10.77 -20.70 -9.71
CA LEU A 192 -10.70 -19.88 -8.50
C LEU A 192 -9.98 -20.69 -7.43
N ASP A 193 -8.67 -20.49 -7.26
CA ASP A 193 -7.93 -21.10 -6.16
C ASP A 193 -8.19 -20.29 -4.88
N ILE A 194 -9.33 -20.56 -4.23
CA ILE A 194 -9.81 -19.86 -3.02
C ILE A 194 -8.75 -19.91 -1.91
N ASP A 195 -7.95 -20.98 -1.86
CA ASP A 195 -6.89 -21.17 -0.85
C ASP A 195 -5.73 -20.18 -0.98
N ARG A 196 -5.58 -19.52 -2.14
CA ARG A 196 -4.50 -18.53 -2.39
C ARG A 196 -5.01 -17.10 -2.46
N ILE A 197 -6.30 -16.86 -2.26
CA ILE A 197 -6.83 -15.50 -2.28
C ILE A 197 -6.37 -14.74 -1.03
N ARG A 198 -5.86 -13.54 -1.24
CA ARG A 198 -5.46 -12.67 -0.13
C ARG A 198 -6.64 -11.80 0.28
N TRP A 199 -7.15 -12.07 1.47
CA TRP A 199 -8.29 -11.33 2.02
C TRP A 199 -7.94 -9.88 2.43
N LEU A 200 -6.71 -9.62 2.91
CA LEU A 200 -6.23 -8.32 3.36
C LEU A 200 -5.05 -7.79 2.54
N GLY A 201 -5.24 -7.62 1.23
CA GLY A 201 -4.31 -6.90 0.35
C GLY A 201 -4.27 -5.39 0.61
N VAL A 202 -3.47 -4.67 -0.19
CA VAL A 202 -3.23 -3.24 0.00
C VAL A 202 -4.52 -2.44 -0.23
N LEU A 203 -5.30 -2.74 -1.29
CA LEU A 203 -6.58 -2.05 -1.53
C LEU A 203 -7.62 -2.28 -0.43
N GLN A 204 -7.71 -3.49 0.11
CA GLN A 204 -8.66 -3.80 1.16
C GLN A 204 -8.33 -3.04 2.44
N ARG A 205 -7.03 -2.90 2.76
CA ARG A 205 -6.57 -2.09 3.90
C ARG A 205 -6.84 -0.60 3.68
N ILE A 206 -6.56 -0.09 2.48
CA ILE A 206 -6.85 1.31 2.10
C ILE A 206 -8.35 1.59 2.17
N SER A 207 -9.21 0.69 1.68
CA SER A 207 -10.67 0.90 1.69
C SER A 207 -11.24 0.91 3.10
N ILE A 208 -10.78 0.02 3.98
CA ILE A 208 -11.16 0.03 5.41
C ILE A 208 -10.68 1.34 6.08
N GLY A 209 -9.44 1.76 5.82
CA GLY A 209 -8.91 3.02 6.34
C GLY A 209 -9.71 4.24 5.85
N TYR A 210 -10.04 4.28 4.56
CA TYR A 210 -10.87 5.31 3.95
C TYR A 210 -12.27 5.37 4.58
N PHE A 211 -12.89 4.21 4.81
CA PHE A 211 -14.19 4.14 5.45
C PHE A 211 -14.16 4.71 6.87
N LEU A 212 -13.20 4.28 7.69
CA LEU A 212 -13.07 4.76 9.07
C LEU A 212 -12.74 6.26 9.13
N ALA A 213 -11.80 6.73 8.32
CA ALA A 213 -11.47 8.15 8.23
C ALA A 213 -12.65 8.99 7.73
N GLY A 214 -13.37 8.54 6.70
CA GLY A 214 -14.54 9.24 6.19
C GLY A 214 -15.69 9.28 7.20
N MET A 215 -15.93 8.17 7.92
CA MET A 215 -16.96 8.12 8.96
C MET A 215 -16.63 9.03 10.15
N THR A 216 -15.38 9.07 10.59
CA THR A 216 -14.94 9.97 11.66
C THR A 216 -15.07 11.44 11.24
N GLU A 217 -14.64 11.80 10.03
CA GLU A 217 -14.78 13.18 9.52
C GLU A 217 -16.25 13.62 9.41
N ILE A 218 -17.14 12.77 8.90
CA ILE A 218 -18.56 13.12 8.70
C ILE A 218 -19.33 13.23 10.02
N TRP A 219 -19.05 12.35 10.98
CA TRP A 219 -19.87 12.20 12.19
C TRP A 219 -19.27 12.85 13.43
N LEU A 220 -17.94 12.89 13.56
CA LEU A 220 -17.24 13.27 14.80
C LEU A 220 -16.55 14.62 14.73
N VAL A 221 -16.37 15.23 13.55
CA VAL A 221 -15.81 16.57 13.44
C VAL A 221 -16.85 17.62 13.85
N ASN A 222 -16.44 18.50 14.75
CA ASN A 222 -17.29 19.57 15.25
C ASN A 222 -17.37 20.73 14.24
N ASP A 223 -18.55 21.33 14.09
CA ASP A 223 -18.75 22.48 13.19
C ASP A 223 -18.34 23.81 13.85
N VAL A 224 -17.08 23.88 14.29
CA VAL A 224 -16.51 25.08 14.93
C VAL A 224 -15.70 25.86 13.90
N VAL A 225 -15.94 27.17 13.81
CA VAL A 225 -15.16 28.08 12.98
C VAL A 225 -13.74 28.16 13.54
N VAL A 226 -12.74 27.95 12.67
CA VAL A 226 -11.33 27.91 13.05
C VAL A 226 -10.75 29.32 12.94
N GLU A 227 -10.66 30.00 14.08
CA GLU A 227 -10.07 31.34 14.18
C GLU A 227 -8.72 31.34 14.92
N SER A 228 -8.46 30.29 15.70
CA SER A 228 -7.25 30.11 16.51
C SER A 228 -6.73 28.66 16.48
N PRO A 229 -5.45 28.41 16.82
CA PRO A 229 -4.91 27.07 16.96
C PRO A 229 -5.68 26.21 17.98
N ILE A 230 -6.21 26.84 19.02
CA ILE A 230 -7.01 26.16 20.06
C ILE A 230 -8.35 25.69 19.48
N THR A 231 -9.01 26.51 18.66
CA THR A 231 -10.24 26.10 17.96
C THR A 231 -10.00 25.00 16.92
N PHE A 232 -8.82 24.96 16.31
CA PHE A 232 -8.42 23.85 15.43
C PHE A 232 -8.31 22.53 16.21
N VAL A 233 -7.62 22.53 17.34
CA VAL A 233 -7.50 21.33 18.19
C VAL A 233 -8.88 20.89 18.69
N LYS A 234 -9.73 21.83 19.15
CA LYS A 234 -11.10 21.52 19.58
C LYS A 234 -11.96 20.94 18.46
N ARG A 235 -11.76 21.38 17.21
CA ARG A 235 -12.49 20.89 16.04
C ARG A 235 -12.20 19.41 15.77
N TYR A 236 -10.94 19.00 15.91
CA TYR A 236 -10.46 17.65 15.55
C TYR A 236 -10.12 16.77 16.77
N TYR A 237 -10.44 17.19 17.99
CA TYR A 237 -10.03 16.50 19.22
C TYR A 237 -10.46 15.03 19.28
N ILE A 238 -11.68 14.71 18.82
CA ILE A 238 -12.18 13.33 18.83
C ILE A 238 -11.35 12.45 17.89
N GLU A 239 -10.98 12.96 16.72
CA GLU A 239 -10.12 12.22 15.77
C GLU A 239 -8.73 11.99 16.35
N TRP A 240 -8.15 13.00 16.99
CA TRP A 240 -6.86 12.85 17.69
C TRP A 240 -6.94 11.82 18.81
N MET A 241 -8.01 11.81 19.61
CA MET A 241 -8.22 10.80 20.65
C MET A 241 -8.33 9.38 20.06
N MET A 242 -9.08 9.21 18.97
CA MET A 242 -9.19 7.93 18.27
C MET A 242 -7.85 7.48 17.69
N ALA A 243 -7.08 8.39 17.10
CA ALA A 243 -5.76 8.10 16.55
C ALA A 243 -4.75 7.70 17.65
N ILE A 244 -4.75 8.39 18.79
CA ILE A 244 -3.91 8.06 19.94
C ILE A 244 -4.32 6.71 20.52
N LEU A 245 -5.61 6.44 20.68
CA LEU A 245 -6.11 5.16 21.16
C LEU A 245 -5.69 4.02 20.23
N LEU A 246 -5.89 4.16 18.92
CA LEU A 246 -5.50 3.15 17.93
C LEU A 246 -3.99 2.92 17.93
N SER A 247 -3.20 4.00 17.99
CA SER A 247 -1.73 3.93 18.02
C SER A 247 -1.23 3.26 19.29
N SER A 248 -1.80 3.61 20.46
CA SER A 248 -1.44 3.00 21.73
C SER A 248 -1.81 1.51 21.79
N MET A 249 -2.98 1.14 21.26
CA MET A 249 -3.37 -0.27 21.11
C MET A 249 -2.41 -1.01 20.19
N TYR A 250 -2.06 -0.44 19.03
CA TYR A 250 -1.12 -1.05 18.09
C TYR A 250 0.26 -1.27 18.71
N VAL A 251 0.83 -0.25 19.35
CA VAL A 251 2.12 -0.35 20.06
C VAL A 251 2.03 -1.36 21.22
N GLY A 252 0.92 -1.34 21.98
CA GLY A 252 0.67 -2.29 23.06
C GLY A 252 0.63 -3.74 22.58
N LEU A 253 0.00 -4.02 21.44
CA LEU A 253 -0.01 -5.34 20.81
C LEU A 253 1.39 -5.70 20.27
N LEU A 254 2.04 -4.78 19.58
CA LEU A 254 3.34 -5.02 18.94
C LEU A 254 4.42 -5.41 19.95
N TYR A 255 4.50 -4.70 21.09
CA TYR A 255 5.50 -4.97 22.12
C TYR A 255 5.02 -5.88 23.25
N GLY A 256 3.71 -5.91 23.50
CA GLY A 256 3.13 -6.66 24.61
C GLY A 256 2.79 -8.11 24.29
N LEU A 257 2.52 -8.47 23.03
CA LEU A 257 2.10 -9.81 22.66
C LEU A 257 3.28 -10.80 22.71
N TYR A 258 3.05 -11.96 23.33
CA TYR A 258 4.02 -13.05 23.39
C TYR A 258 3.93 -13.92 22.15
N VAL A 259 5.06 -14.14 21.49
CA VAL A 259 5.14 -14.94 20.28
C VAL A 259 5.73 -16.32 20.60
N PRO A 260 4.90 -17.38 20.60
CA PRO A 260 5.37 -18.74 20.85
C PRO A 260 6.16 -19.29 19.67
N ASN A 261 6.85 -20.41 19.90
CA ASN A 261 7.44 -21.20 18.83
C ASN A 261 6.35 -21.73 17.90
N TRP A 262 6.68 -21.91 16.63
CA TRP A 262 5.74 -22.36 15.62
C TRP A 262 6.43 -23.20 14.55
N GLU A 263 5.67 -23.98 13.80
CA GLU A 263 6.18 -24.86 12.75
C GLU A 263 5.62 -24.46 11.39
N PHE A 264 6.36 -24.72 10.31
CA PHE A 264 5.90 -24.48 8.94
C PHE A 264 6.36 -25.57 7.98
N GLU A 265 5.61 -25.77 6.90
CA GLU A 265 5.93 -26.72 5.85
C GLU A 265 6.96 -26.15 4.85
N VAL A 266 8.04 -26.89 4.59
CA VAL A 266 9.08 -26.45 3.64
C VAL A 266 8.66 -26.77 2.20
N PRO A 267 8.69 -25.80 1.26
CA PRO A 267 8.38 -26.06 -0.14
C PRO A 267 9.32 -27.11 -0.77
N ARG A 268 8.76 -28.16 -1.37
CA ARG A 268 9.45 -29.35 -1.93
C ARG A 268 10.67 -29.07 -2.84
N SER A 269 10.79 -27.88 -3.44
CA SER A 269 11.91 -27.54 -4.31
C SER A 269 13.26 -27.39 -3.61
N SER A 270 13.29 -27.38 -2.28
CA SER A 270 14.50 -27.24 -1.46
C SER A 270 14.96 -28.56 -0.81
N ALA A 271 14.16 -29.63 -0.92
CA ALA A 271 14.43 -30.90 -0.26
C ALA A 271 15.20 -31.87 -1.20
N LEU A 272 16.51 -32.00 -0.97
CA LEU A 272 17.35 -33.05 -1.59
C LEU A 272 17.21 -34.40 -0.86
N HIS A 273 16.09 -34.68 -0.21
CA HIS A 273 15.85 -35.99 0.39
C HIS A 273 14.45 -36.48 0.06
N LYS A 274 14.40 -37.57 -0.72
CA LYS A 274 13.22 -38.41 -0.90
C LYS A 274 12.97 -39.13 0.42
N ASP A 275 12.16 -38.55 1.29
CA ASP A 275 11.49 -39.33 2.32
C ASP A 275 9.99 -38.99 2.33
N HIS A 276 9.17 -39.97 2.68
CA HIS A 276 7.72 -40.01 2.46
C HIS A 276 6.93 -39.15 3.48
N GLY A 277 7.30 -37.88 3.64
CA GLY A 277 6.61 -36.89 4.49
C GLY A 277 6.85 -35.46 3.97
N VAL A 278 5.95 -34.52 4.28
CA VAL A 278 6.22 -33.09 4.06
C VAL A 278 7.18 -32.65 5.17
N PRO A 279 8.43 -32.24 4.87
CA PRO A 279 9.36 -31.81 5.90
C PRO A 279 8.85 -30.50 6.54
N SER A 280 8.63 -30.53 7.85
CA SER A 280 8.31 -29.35 8.67
C SER A 280 9.54 -28.88 9.43
N GLU A 281 9.66 -27.56 9.57
CA GLU A 281 10.73 -26.91 10.32
C GLU A 281 10.13 -26.08 11.46
N ILE A 282 10.80 -26.09 12.63
CA ILE A 282 10.34 -25.34 13.81
C ILE A 282 11.13 -24.04 13.92
N VAL A 283 10.40 -22.95 14.12
CA VAL A 283 10.91 -21.62 14.40
C VAL A 283 10.84 -21.36 15.92
N TYR A 284 12.01 -21.15 16.52
CA TYR A 284 12.14 -20.82 17.94
C TYR A 284 12.09 -19.30 18.14
N CYS A 285 11.02 -18.83 18.79
CA CYS A 285 10.78 -17.43 19.13
C CYS A 285 10.82 -17.25 20.65
N GLY A 286 9.72 -17.57 21.35
CA GLY A 286 9.65 -17.51 22.81
C GLY A 286 9.87 -16.12 23.41
N ILE A 287 9.53 -15.06 22.67
CA ILE A 287 9.89 -13.66 22.98
C ILE A 287 8.69 -12.70 22.85
N ARG A 288 8.84 -11.50 23.42
CA ARG A 288 7.90 -10.36 23.30
C ARG A 288 8.63 -9.18 22.65
N GLY A 289 7.90 -8.41 21.85
CA GLY A 289 8.39 -7.14 21.28
C GLY A 289 9.55 -7.24 20.31
N ASP A 290 9.76 -8.43 19.73
CA ASP A 290 10.66 -8.55 18.60
C ASP A 290 10.01 -8.00 17.32
N LEU A 291 10.77 -7.19 16.59
CA LEU A 291 10.35 -6.58 15.33
C LEU A 291 11.00 -7.30 14.13
N GLY A 292 11.86 -8.28 14.36
CA GLY A 292 12.48 -9.08 13.32
C GLY A 292 11.50 -10.03 12.62
N PRO A 293 11.83 -10.51 11.42
CA PRO A 293 11.28 -11.78 10.96
C PRO A 293 12.03 -12.89 11.73
N PRO A 294 11.41 -14.04 12.07
CA PRO A 294 10.04 -14.51 11.87
C PRO A 294 9.13 -14.33 13.12
N CYS A 295 9.63 -13.67 14.17
CA CYS A 295 9.08 -13.73 15.52
C CYS A 295 8.28 -12.49 15.94
N ASN A 296 7.87 -11.64 14.99
CA ASN A 296 7.07 -10.47 15.32
C ASN A 296 5.59 -10.78 15.58
N ALA A 297 4.96 -9.89 16.35
CA ALA A 297 3.56 -9.99 16.75
C ALA A 297 2.59 -9.92 15.55
N VAL A 298 2.93 -9.17 14.49
CA VAL A 298 2.09 -9.04 13.29
C VAL A 298 1.95 -10.38 12.59
N GLY A 299 3.06 -11.08 12.36
CA GLY A 299 3.06 -12.40 11.74
C GLY A 299 2.35 -13.44 12.61
N LEU A 300 2.39 -13.33 13.94
CA LEU A 300 1.58 -14.19 14.82
C LEU A 300 0.08 -13.98 14.60
N ILE A 301 -0.38 -12.73 14.58
CA ILE A 301 -1.79 -12.38 14.36
C ILE A 301 -2.24 -12.88 12.99
N ASP A 302 -1.46 -12.63 11.94
CA ASP A 302 -1.81 -13.06 10.58
C ASP A 302 -1.90 -14.59 10.47
N ARG A 303 -0.98 -15.34 11.09
CA ARG A 303 -1.05 -16.81 11.16
C ARG A 303 -2.28 -17.30 11.91
N PHE A 304 -2.61 -16.65 13.03
CA PHE A 304 -3.74 -17.07 13.86
C PHE A 304 -5.09 -16.83 13.17
N PHE A 305 -5.27 -15.68 12.51
CA PHE A 305 -6.55 -15.31 11.89
C PHE A 305 -6.70 -15.74 10.44
N LEU A 306 -5.63 -15.67 9.64
CA LEU A 306 -5.67 -15.91 8.18
C LEU A 306 -5.03 -17.25 7.78
N GLY A 307 -4.22 -17.84 8.67
CA GLY A 307 -3.52 -19.10 8.42
C GLY A 307 -2.24 -18.95 7.61
N GLU A 308 -1.39 -19.98 7.65
CA GLU A 308 -0.05 -19.96 7.01
C GLU A 308 -0.10 -19.90 5.48
N LYS A 309 -1.15 -20.44 4.86
CA LYS A 309 -1.32 -20.42 3.39
C LYS A 309 -1.53 -19.00 2.84
N HIS A 310 -2.03 -18.09 3.67
CA HIS A 310 -2.29 -16.70 3.29
C HIS A 310 -1.01 -15.84 3.22
N LEU A 311 0.00 -16.21 4.02
CA LEU A 311 1.27 -15.51 4.12
C LEU A 311 2.07 -15.54 2.80
N TYR A 312 2.98 -14.58 2.62
CA TYR A 312 3.89 -14.53 1.48
C TYR A 312 4.83 -15.74 1.54
N GLN A 313 4.73 -16.59 0.52
CA GLN A 313 5.61 -17.74 0.33
C GLN A 313 7.05 -17.33 -0.10
N ARG A 314 7.22 -16.07 -0.49
CA ARG A 314 8.51 -15.45 -0.82
C ARG A 314 8.56 -14.04 -0.24
N PRO A 315 8.74 -13.91 1.07
CA PRO A 315 8.73 -12.61 1.72
C PRO A 315 9.99 -11.80 1.34
N VAL A 316 9.88 -10.49 1.45
CA VAL A 316 10.95 -9.53 1.10
C VAL A 316 12.18 -9.74 1.99
N TYR A 317 12.01 -10.16 3.25
CA TYR A 317 13.14 -10.42 4.15
C TYR A 317 14.08 -11.51 3.67
N ARG A 318 13.70 -12.36 2.70
CA ARG A 318 14.65 -13.33 2.12
C ARG A 318 15.85 -12.66 1.45
N ARG A 319 15.77 -11.36 1.19
CA ARG A 319 16.85 -10.51 0.69
C ARG A 319 17.81 -10.03 1.80
N THR A 320 17.55 -10.32 3.08
CA THR A 320 18.44 -9.93 4.17
C THR A 320 19.76 -10.71 4.11
N LYS A 321 20.78 -10.24 4.82
CA LYS A 321 22.13 -10.81 4.78
C LYS A 321 22.18 -12.23 5.35
N GLU A 322 21.28 -12.55 6.26
CA GLU A 322 21.13 -13.88 6.87
C GLU A 322 20.58 -14.89 5.87
N CYS A 323 19.74 -14.44 4.94
CA CYS A 323 18.96 -15.29 4.04
C CYS A 323 19.38 -15.24 2.56
N SER A 324 20.26 -14.32 2.17
CA SER A 324 20.74 -14.19 0.79
C SER A 324 22.23 -13.88 0.72
N ALA A 325 22.97 -14.71 -0.01
CA ALA A 325 24.38 -14.44 -0.36
C ALA A 325 24.55 -13.19 -1.25
N ASN A 326 23.48 -12.75 -1.92
CA ASN A 326 23.47 -11.58 -2.81
C ASN A 326 22.78 -10.37 -2.17
N SER A 327 22.58 -10.36 -0.85
CA SER A 327 21.91 -9.26 -0.15
C SER A 327 22.49 -7.89 -0.58
N PRO A 328 21.66 -6.88 -0.89
CA PRO A 328 20.22 -6.75 -0.62
C PRO A 328 19.29 -7.35 -1.70
N ASP A 329 19.80 -8.14 -2.64
CA ASP A 329 19.01 -8.82 -3.65
C ASP A 329 18.73 -10.29 -3.29
N TYR A 330 17.82 -10.91 -4.03
CA TYR A 330 17.57 -12.34 -3.91
C TYR A 330 18.79 -13.15 -4.37
N GLY A 331 19.12 -14.19 -3.61
CA GLY A 331 20.26 -15.06 -3.87
C GLY A 331 20.07 -16.43 -3.23
N PRO A 332 21.05 -17.33 -3.41
CA PRO A 332 21.08 -18.59 -2.69
C PRO A 332 21.25 -18.35 -1.18
N LEU A 333 20.77 -19.30 -0.38
CA LEU A 333 20.97 -19.29 1.07
C LEU A 333 22.47 -19.37 1.39
N PRO A 334 22.99 -18.50 2.26
CA PRO A 334 24.34 -18.65 2.81
C PRO A 334 24.53 -20.03 3.49
N PRO A 335 25.77 -20.55 3.58
CA PRO A 335 26.04 -21.87 4.19
C PRO A 335 25.55 -22.02 5.65
N ASN A 336 25.47 -20.90 6.39
CA ASN A 336 25.01 -20.85 7.78
C ASN A 336 23.66 -20.11 7.92
N ALA A 337 22.84 -20.12 6.87
CA ALA A 337 21.54 -19.46 6.91
C ALA A 337 20.62 -20.14 7.93
N PRO A 338 19.89 -19.36 8.75
CA PRO A 338 18.94 -19.94 9.69
C PRO A 338 17.74 -20.57 8.96
N SER A 339 17.16 -21.64 9.53
CA SER A 339 16.07 -22.41 8.91
C SER A 339 14.82 -21.56 8.64
N TRP A 340 14.59 -20.52 9.44
CA TRP A 340 13.47 -19.59 9.24
C TRP A 340 13.56 -18.76 7.95
N CYS A 341 14.70 -18.72 7.26
CA CYS A 341 14.81 -18.04 5.95
C CYS A 341 13.90 -18.63 4.87
N LEU A 342 13.35 -19.82 5.09
CA LEU A 342 12.39 -20.49 4.22
C LEU A 342 10.93 -20.31 4.68
N ALA A 343 10.70 -19.70 5.84
CA ALA A 343 9.38 -19.56 6.42
C ALA A 343 8.49 -18.63 5.57
N PRO A 344 7.18 -18.90 5.48
CA PRO A 344 6.25 -17.93 4.96
C PRO A 344 6.08 -16.77 5.96
N PHE A 345 5.74 -15.57 5.47
CA PHE A 345 5.53 -14.41 6.34
C PHE A 345 4.55 -13.39 5.77
#